data_AF-A0A645G2R2-F1
#
_entry.id   AF-A0A645G2R2-F1
#
_cell.length_a   1.000
_cell.length_b   1.000
_cell.length_c   1.000
_cell.angle_alpha   90.00
_cell.angle_beta   90.00
_cell.angle_gamma   90.00
#
_symmetry.space_group_name_H-M   'P 1'
#
loop_
_entity.id
_entity.type
_entity.pdbx_description
1 polymer ?
#
loop_
_entity_poly.entity_id
_entity_poly.type
_entity_poly.pdbx_seq_one_letter_code
_entity_poly.pdbx_strand_id
1 'polypeptide(L)'
;MKRFLVEFAMGTDLHGQDVTKAACKAVRNAISNCCLCGISDCLGVEDLDNKMHIHVKLGSTNPEGIDVEKVKAELPLGTVDVECVQGGMQCEGLHVDEFGDGDKITMVIAALTVYIK
;
A
#
# COMPACT_ATOMS: atom_id res chain seq x y z
N MET A 1 2.24 4.71 -21.06
CA MET A 1 2.45 5.56 -19.86
C MET A 1 3.91 5.51 -19.49
N LYS A 2 4.48 6.58 -18.90
CA LYS A 2 5.89 6.63 -18.47
C LYS A 2 5.96 6.47 -16.95
N ARG A 3 6.88 5.63 -16.47
CA ARG A 3 7.13 5.46 -15.04
C ARG A 3 7.78 6.73 -14.49
N PHE A 4 7.26 7.22 -13.36
CA PHE A 4 7.73 8.45 -12.72
C PHE A 4 8.40 8.17 -11.36
N LEU A 5 7.75 7.39 -10.50
CA LEU A 5 8.26 7.03 -9.17
C LEU A 5 8.05 5.53 -8.91
N VAL A 6 8.97 4.91 -8.18
CA VAL A 6 8.73 3.64 -7.48
C VAL A 6 9.08 3.86 -6.01
N GLU A 7 8.13 3.60 -5.12
CA GLU A 7 8.31 3.73 -3.68
C GLU A 7 7.98 2.42 -2.98
N PHE A 8 8.86 2.01 -2.07
CA PHE A 8 8.65 0.83 -1.25
C PHE A 8 8.29 1.23 0.17
N ALA A 9 7.35 0.52 0.77
CA ALA A 9 6.99 0.70 2.15
C ALA A 9 6.56 -0.64 2.77
N MET A 10 6.40 -0.65 4.09
CA MET A 10 5.85 -1.79 4.81
C MET A 10 4.75 -1.33 5.76
N GLY A 11 3.84 -2.25 6.07
CA GLY A 11 2.81 -2.08 7.07
C GLY A 11 2.66 -3.35 7.88
N THR A 12 2.34 -3.19 9.16
CA THR A 12 2.21 -4.29 10.11
C THR A 12 0.89 -4.21 10.86
N ASP A 13 0.31 -5.37 11.11
CA ASP A 13 -0.71 -5.57 12.12
C ASP A 13 -0.17 -6.52 13.19
N LEU A 14 -0.17 -6.06 14.44
CA LEU A 14 0.60 -6.69 15.52
C LEU A 14 -0.18 -7.75 16.30
N HIS A 15 -1.51 -7.67 16.27
CA HIS A 15 -2.38 -8.45 17.17
C HIS A 15 -3.60 -9.06 16.47
N GLY A 16 -3.95 -8.67 15.24
CA GLY A 16 -5.17 -9.13 14.57
C GLY A 16 -4.95 -10.11 13.43
N GLN A 17 -3.69 -10.36 13.04
CA GLN A 17 -3.34 -11.07 11.79
C GLN A 17 -4.05 -10.47 10.56
N ASP A 18 -4.47 -9.20 10.64
CA ASP A 18 -5.27 -8.53 9.62
C ASP A 18 -4.34 -8.01 8.51
N VAL A 19 -4.21 -8.82 7.46
CA VAL A 19 -3.42 -8.48 6.28
C VAL A 19 -3.97 -7.29 5.50
N THR A 20 -5.27 -7.00 5.59
CA THR A 20 -5.86 -5.80 4.97
C THR A 20 -5.39 -4.56 5.72
N LYS A 21 -5.50 -4.54 7.06
CA LYS A 21 -5.03 -3.43 7.88
C LYS A 21 -3.52 -3.19 7.71
N ALA A 22 -2.73 -4.26 7.65
CA ALA A 22 -1.30 -4.18 7.35
C ALA A 22 -1.05 -3.60 5.94
N ALA A 23 -1.80 -4.02 4.92
CA ALA A 23 -1.69 -3.50 3.56
C ALA A 23 -2.06 -2.01 3.47
N CYS A 24 -3.19 -1.58 4.03
CA CYS A 24 -3.59 -0.17 4.10
C CYS A 24 -2.52 0.69 4.81
N LYS A 25 -1.92 0.17 5.89
CA LYS A 25 -0.80 0.84 6.56
C LYS A 25 0.45 0.93 5.67
N ALA A 26 0.76 -0.11 4.90
CA ALA A 26 1.89 -0.09 3.97
C ALA A 26 1.71 0.98 2.89
N VAL A 27 0.51 1.09 2.30
CA VAL A 27 0.17 2.10 1.29
C VAL A 27 0.21 3.51 1.88
N ARG A 28 -0.39 3.73 3.06
CA ARG A 28 -0.31 5.04 3.75
C ARG A 28 1.13 5.44 4.04
N ASN A 29 1.96 4.51 4.48
CA ASN A 29 3.38 4.76 4.71
C ASN A 29 4.10 5.16 3.41
N ALA A 30 3.80 4.50 2.29
CA ALA A 30 4.40 4.86 1.00
C ALA A 30 4.04 6.30 0.58
N ILE A 31 2.76 6.68 0.64
CA ILE A 31 2.35 8.04 0.20
C ILE A 31 2.71 9.15 1.20
N SER A 32 3.04 8.81 2.45
CA SER A 32 3.39 9.81 3.47
C SER A 32 4.85 10.26 3.41
N ASN A 33 5.72 9.53 2.70
CA ASN A 33 7.16 9.78 2.70
C ASN A 33 7.66 10.55 1.47
N CYS A 34 6.80 10.80 0.48
CA CYS A 34 7.15 11.53 -0.74
C CYS A 34 6.11 12.60 -1.08
N CYS A 35 6.57 13.70 -1.66
CA CYS A 35 5.72 14.70 -2.30
C CYS A 35 6.00 14.71 -3.81
N LEU A 36 4.95 14.55 -4.61
CA LEU A 36 5.04 14.48 -6.07
C LEU A 36 4.94 15.86 -6.75
N CYS A 37 5.40 16.93 -6.11
CA CYS A 37 5.29 18.31 -6.62
C CYS A 37 5.88 18.47 -8.04
N GLY A 38 6.96 17.74 -8.36
CA GLY A 38 7.58 17.77 -9.69
C GLY A 38 6.67 17.34 -10.85
N ILE A 39 5.59 16.60 -10.60
CA ILE A 39 4.58 16.30 -11.64
C ILE A 39 3.91 17.60 -12.11
N SER A 40 3.56 18.50 -11.20
CA SER A 40 3.03 19.82 -11.54
C SER A 40 4.15 20.74 -11.99
N ASP A 41 5.18 20.94 -11.16
CA ASP A 41 6.17 22.01 -11.33
C ASP A 41 7.08 21.81 -12.56
N CYS A 42 7.39 20.55 -12.91
CA CYS A 42 8.31 20.24 -14.00
C CYS A 42 7.60 19.68 -15.24
N LEU A 43 6.51 18.91 -15.07
CA LEU A 43 5.79 18.31 -16.21
C LEU A 43 4.54 19.11 -16.62
N GLY A 44 4.10 20.08 -15.82
CA GLY A 44 2.91 20.89 -16.09
C GLY A 44 1.62 20.08 -16.07
N VAL A 45 1.58 18.96 -15.33
CA VAL A 45 0.42 18.08 -15.25
C VAL A 45 -0.39 18.41 -13.99
N GLU A 46 -1.56 19.01 -14.20
CA GLU A 46 -2.47 19.42 -13.11
C GLU A 46 -3.62 18.42 -12.89
N ASP A 47 -4.10 17.77 -13.96
CA ASP A 47 -5.20 16.79 -13.92
C ASP A 47 -4.71 15.41 -13.45
N LEU A 48 -4.32 15.33 -12.18
CA LEU A 48 -3.74 14.11 -11.60
C LEU A 48 -4.73 12.95 -11.59
N ASP A 49 -6.03 13.19 -11.43
CA ASP A 49 -7.04 12.12 -11.39
C ASP A 49 -7.11 11.30 -12.68
N ASN A 50 -6.91 11.94 -13.84
CA ASN A 50 -6.97 11.25 -15.13
C ASN A 50 -5.59 10.90 -15.70
N LYS A 51 -4.56 11.70 -15.37
CA LYS A 51 -3.21 11.58 -15.94
C LYS A 51 -2.25 10.75 -15.09
N MET A 52 -2.52 10.60 -13.80
CA MET A 52 -1.75 9.75 -12.90
C MET A 52 -2.37 8.35 -12.79
N HIS A 53 -1.51 7.35 -12.83
CA HIS A 53 -1.89 5.97 -12.59
C HIS A 53 -0.94 5.36 -11.58
N ILE A 54 -1.47 4.72 -10.54
CA ILE A 54 -0.71 4.09 -9.47
C ILE A 54 -0.96 2.59 -9.53
N HIS A 55 0.11 1.84 -9.76
CA HIS A 55 0.11 0.39 -9.62
C HIS A 55 0.66 0.03 -8.25
N VAL A 56 -0.17 -0.62 -7.42
CA VAL A 56 0.20 -1.05 -6.07
C VAL A 56 0.46 -2.56 -6.09
N LYS A 57 1.72 -2.97 -5.90
CA LYS A 57 2.06 -4.38 -5.73
C LYS A 57 2.26 -4.70 -4.25
N LEU A 58 1.49 -5.62 -3.70
CA LEU A 58 1.50 -6.01 -2.29
C LEU A 58 2.04 -7.43 -2.12
N GLY A 59 3.10 -7.59 -1.33
CA GLY A 59 3.60 -8.88 -0.86
C GLY A 59 3.04 -9.20 0.53
N SER A 60 2.28 -10.29 0.64
CA SER A 60 1.64 -10.73 1.88
C SER A 60 1.75 -12.23 2.08
N THR A 61 1.73 -12.69 3.34
CA THR A 61 1.68 -14.12 3.67
C THR A 61 0.33 -14.75 3.35
N ASN A 62 -0.72 -13.92 3.29
CA ASN A 62 -2.06 -14.27 2.83
C ASN A 62 -2.56 -13.20 1.83
N PRO A 63 -2.18 -13.30 0.54
CA PRO A 63 -2.55 -12.31 -0.48
C PRO A 63 -4.06 -12.28 -0.77
N GLU A 64 -4.72 -13.44 -0.73
CA GLU A 64 -6.15 -13.58 -1.04
C GLU A 64 -7.04 -13.00 0.07
N GLY A 65 -6.51 -12.82 1.28
CA GLY A 65 -7.21 -12.18 2.40
C GLY A 65 -7.19 -10.65 2.39
N ILE A 66 -6.56 -10.02 1.40
CA ILE A 66 -6.49 -8.55 1.31
C ILE A 66 -7.76 -8.02 0.63
N ASP A 67 -8.48 -7.14 1.32
CA ASP A 67 -9.55 -6.33 0.76
C ASP A 67 -8.95 -5.22 -0.12
N VAL A 68 -8.89 -5.50 -1.42
CA VAL A 68 -8.32 -4.61 -2.44
C VAL A 68 -9.03 -3.25 -2.50
N GLU A 69 -10.34 -3.21 -2.27
CA GLU A 69 -11.09 -1.95 -2.37
C GLU A 69 -10.77 -1.03 -1.19
N LYS A 70 -10.58 -1.59 0.02
CA LYS A 70 -10.05 -0.81 1.15
C LYS A 70 -8.65 -0.27 0.90
N VAL A 71 -7.77 -1.06 0.27
CA VAL A 71 -6.43 -0.58 -0.08
C VAL A 71 -6.50 0.56 -1.09
N LYS A 72 -7.32 0.44 -2.14
CA LYS A 72 -7.49 1.50 -3.14
C LYS A 72 -7.99 2.80 -2.52
N ALA A 73 -8.90 2.71 -1.53
CA ALA A 73 -9.45 3.88 -0.85
C ALA A 73 -8.41 4.69 -0.06
N GLU A 74 -7.22 4.14 0.23
CA GLU A 74 -6.11 4.87 0.86
C GLU A 74 -5.42 5.86 -0.09
N LEU A 75 -5.64 5.75 -1.41
CA LEU A 75 -5.01 6.58 -2.43
C LEU A 75 -5.98 7.67 -2.91
N PRO A 76 -5.74 8.95 -2.59
CA PRO A 76 -6.72 10.02 -2.80
C PRO A 76 -6.83 10.54 -4.23
N LEU A 77 -5.87 10.20 -5.10
CA LEU A 77 -5.74 10.79 -6.45
C LEU A 77 -5.31 9.73 -7.47
N GLY A 78 -5.74 9.95 -8.71
CA GLY A 78 -5.35 9.12 -9.85
C GLY A 78 -6.13 7.80 -9.95
N THR A 79 -5.83 7.06 -11.01
CA THR A 79 -6.39 5.72 -11.23
C THR A 79 -5.52 4.66 -10.58
N VAL A 80 -6.14 3.70 -9.88
CA VAL A 80 -5.41 2.71 -9.08
C VAL A 80 -5.74 1.29 -9.50
N ASP A 81 -4.71 0.47 -9.65
CA ASP A 81 -4.84 -0.99 -9.65
C ASP A 81 -3.95 -1.61 -8.57
N VAL A 82 -4.37 -2.77 -8.06
CA VAL A 82 -3.69 -3.46 -6.95
C VAL A 82 -3.44 -4.90 -7.36
N GLU A 83 -2.19 -5.34 -7.23
CA GLU A 83 -1.75 -6.72 -7.42
C GLU A 83 -1.28 -7.29 -6.07
N CYS A 84 -1.95 -8.32 -5.58
CA CYS A 84 -1.55 -9.04 -4.36
C CYS A 84 -0.79 -10.32 -4.74
N VAL A 85 0.40 -10.51 -4.17
CA VAL A 85 1.27 -11.67 -4.40
C VAL A 85 1.78 -12.26 -3.09
N GLN A 86 2.15 -13.55 -3.12
CA GLN A 86 2.78 -14.20 -1.97
C GLN A 86 4.10 -13.50 -1.61
N GLY A 87 4.28 -13.20 -0.33
CA GLY A 87 5.47 -12.50 0.18
C GLY A 87 5.30 -12.08 1.63
N GLY A 88 5.84 -10.91 1.99
CA GLY A 88 5.70 -10.34 3.33
C GLY A 88 6.38 -11.18 4.42
N MET A 89 5.89 -11.07 5.65
CA MET A 89 6.39 -11.85 6.79
C MET A 89 5.29 -12.06 7.82
N GLN A 90 5.34 -13.19 8.51
CA GLN A 90 4.58 -13.42 9.74
C GLN A 90 5.51 -13.99 10.79
N CYS A 91 5.35 -13.55 12.04
CA CYS A 91 6.06 -14.13 13.18
C CYS A 91 5.13 -14.19 14.41
N GLU A 92 5.52 -15.02 15.37
CA GLU A 92 4.86 -15.07 16.69
C GLU A 92 4.93 -13.69 17.37
N GLY A 93 3.82 -13.30 17.97
CA GLY A 93 3.62 -12.06 18.69
C GLY A 93 3.08 -12.31 20.10
N LEU A 94 2.46 -11.28 20.68
CA LEU A 94 1.81 -11.38 21.99
C LEU A 94 0.30 -11.25 21.79
N HIS A 95 -0.45 -12.25 22.26
CA HIS A 95 -1.89 -12.15 22.39
C HIS A 95 -2.24 -11.26 23.59
N VAL A 96 -3.07 -10.26 23.35
CA VAL A 96 -3.61 -9.36 24.37
C VAL A 96 -5.06 -9.10 24.03
N ASP A 97 -5.99 -9.55 24.87
CA ASP A 97 -7.45 -9.49 24.65
C ASP A 97 -7.94 -8.11 24.21
N GLU A 98 -7.30 -7.04 24.70
CA GLU A 98 -7.65 -5.65 24.40
C GLU A 98 -7.23 -5.16 23.00
N PHE A 99 -6.27 -5.84 22.35
CA PHE A 99 -5.64 -5.38 21.11
C PHE A 99 -5.94 -6.25 19.88
N GLY A 100 -6.58 -7.41 20.06
CA GLY A 100 -7.07 -8.27 18.98
C GLY A 100 -6.99 -9.76 19.30
N ASP A 101 -7.64 -10.56 18.47
CA ASP A 101 -7.81 -12.00 18.69
C ASP A 101 -6.59 -12.85 18.30
N GLY A 102 -5.57 -12.25 17.69
CA GLY A 102 -4.41 -12.93 17.15
C GLY A 102 -3.20 -12.94 18.10
N ASP A 103 -2.36 -13.94 17.90
CA ASP A 103 -1.07 -14.14 18.58
C ASP A 103 0.13 -13.95 17.62
N LYS A 104 -0.11 -13.48 16.39
CA LYS A 104 0.94 -13.27 15.37
C LYS A 104 0.93 -11.86 14.82
N ILE A 105 2.14 -11.40 14.52
CA ILE A 105 2.40 -10.16 13.81
C ILE A 105 2.45 -10.50 12.32
N THR A 106 1.66 -9.79 11.51
CA THR A 106 1.73 -9.89 10.05
C THR A 106 2.29 -8.61 9.44
N MET A 107 3.16 -8.76 8.44
CA MET A 107 3.77 -7.67 7.70
C MET A 107 3.44 -7.82 6.21
N VAL A 108 2.93 -6.73 5.64
CA VAL A 108 2.75 -6.55 4.19
C VAL A 108 3.79 -5.56 3.68
N ILE A 109 4.44 -5.90 2.57
CA ILE A 109 5.37 -5.02 1.85
C ILE A 109 4.62 -4.47 0.62
N ALA A 110 4.72 -3.17 0.37
CA ALA A 110 4.13 -2.51 -0.78
C ALA A 110 5.23 -1.95 -1.69
N ALA A 111 5.02 -2.08 -3.00
CA ALA A 111 5.74 -1.32 -4.03
C ALA A 111 4.73 -0.52 -4.82
N LEU A 112 4.73 0.80 -4.67
CA LEU A 112 3.88 1.72 -5.42
C LEU A 112 4.65 2.24 -6.62
N THR A 113 4.14 1.98 -7.81
CA THR A 113 4.70 2.54 -9.04
C THR A 113 3.76 3.60 -9.60
N VAL A 114 4.22 4.84 -9.65
CA VAL A 114 3.48 5.96 -10.25
C VAL A 114 3.85 6.07 -11.73
N TYR A 115 2.83 6.16 -12.57
CA TYR A 115 2.92 6.40 -14.00
C TYR A 115 2.21 7.70 -14.36
N ILE A 116 2.76 8.41 -15.33
CA ILE A 116 2.15 9.60 -15.93
C ILE A 116 1.87 9.34 -17.41
N LYS A 117 0.68 9.73 -17.86
CA LYS A 117 0.22 9.63 -19.26
C LYS A 117 0.76 10.76 -20.11
#